data_AF-A0A970LGE1-F1
#
_entry.id   AF-A0A970LGE1-F1
#
_cell.length_a   1.000
_cell.length_b   1.000
_cell.length_c   1.000
_cell.angle_alpha   90.00
_cell.angle_beta   90.00
_cell.angle_gamma   90.00
#
_symmetry.space_group_name_H-M   'P 1'
#
loop_
_entity.id
_entity.type
_entity.pdbx_description
1 polymer ?
#
loop_
_entity_poly.entity_id
_entity_poly.type
_entity_poly.pdbx_seq_one_letter_code
_entity_poly.pdbx_strand_id
1 'polypeptide(L)'
;LTSTATAWLLMGKPDLGMSINGLLAGLVAITAGCAFVSVSSALLIGGLAGVLVVVAVMFFDRRRLDDPVGALSVHLVNGVFGSLAVGLFAQDSITGVATGNGLLFGGGFGLLGAQALMVVTVAAFVLPASLLVWWLIKKTVGIRVSLKEEIQGLDIGEHGNVAYPEFVIHRNSYSAAVVPKE
;
A
#
# COMPACT_ATOMS: atom_id res chain seq x y z
N LEU A 1 13.29 -1.53 -9.77
CA LEU A 1 13.73 -1.24 -11.15
C LEU A 1 12.60 -0.68 -12.00
N THR A 2 11.53 -1.44 -12.26
CA THR A 2 10.41 -0.95 -13.09
C THR A 2 9.69 0.25 -12.46
N SER A 3 9.52 0.29 -11.14
CA SER A 3 8.98 1.46 -10.45
C SER A 3 9.88 2.69 -10.57
N THR A 4 11.19 2.53 -10.35
CA THR A 4 12.18 3.60 -10.51
C THR A 4 12.16 4.19 -11.91
N ALA A 5 12.15 3.33 -12.94
CA ALA A 5 12.05 3.76 -14.34
C ALA A 5 10.72 4.47 -14.62
N THR A 6 9.60 3.92 -14.12
CA THR A 6 8.27 4.52 -14.29
C THR A 6 8.18 5.88 -13.61
N ALA A 7 8.67 6.01 -12.38
CA ALA A 7 8.74 7.27 -11.65
C ALA A 7 9.62 8.28 -12.40
N TRP A 8 10.76 7.87 -12.94
CA TRP A 8 11.60 8.76 -13.74
C TRP A 8 10.86 9.28 -14.99
N LEU A 9 10.16 8.40 -15.71
CA LEU A 9 9.40 8.79 -16.90
C LEU A 9 8.21 9.70 -16.58
N LEU A 10 7.48 9.45 -15.48
CA LEU A 10 6.24 10.17 -15.16
C LEU A 10 6.45 11.40 -14.26
N MET A 11 7.50 11.40 -13.44
CA MET A 11 7.78 12.45 -12.44
C MET A 11 9.05 13.25 -12.79
N GLY A 12 9.75 12.89 -13.86
CA GLY A 12 10.93 13.59 -14.39
C GLY A 12 12.25 13.30 -13.67
N LYS A 13 12.21 12.58 -12.54
CA LYS A 13 13.39 12.21 -11.76
C LYS A 13 13.20 10.86 -11.06
N PRO A 14 14.28 10.12 -10.77
CA PRO A 14 14.18 8.93 -9.94
C PRO A 14 13.72 9.32 -8.53
N ASP A 15 12.72 8.60 -8.02
CA ASP A 15 12.18 8.79 -6.67
C ASP A 15 12.51 7.58 -5.78
N LEU A 16 13.09 7.84 -4.61
CA LEU A 16 13.50 6.79 -3.67
C LEU A 16 12.30 6.08 -3.04
N GLY A 17 11.25 6.83 -2.69
CA GLY A 17 10.01 6.29 -2.12
C GLY A 17 9.34 5.33 -3.11
N MET A 18 9.20 5.72 -4.37
CA MET A 18 8.69 4.86 -5.44
C MET A 18 9.58 3.66 -5.73
N SER A 19 10.91 3.80 -5.55
CA SER A 19 11.83 2.68 -5.70
C SER A 19 11.60 1.63 -4.61
N ILE A 20 11.46 2.04 -3.36
CA ILE A 20 11.15 1.16 -2.22
C ILE A 20 9.75 0.56 -2.35
N ASN A 21 8.74 1.38 -2.66
CA ASN A 21 7.38 0.90 -2.88
C ASN A 21 7.28 -0.08 -4.06
N GLY A 22 8.13 0.05 -5.07
CA GLY A 22 8.24 -0.94 -6.15
C GLY A 22 8.79 -2.28 -5.70
N LEU A 23 9.78 -2.30 -4.80
CA LEU A 23 10.28 -3.54 -4.20
C LEU A 23 9.17 -4.22 -3.39
N LEU A 24 8.47 -3.46 -2.55
CA LEU A 24 7.34 -3.98 -1.77
C LEU A 24 6.19 -4.46 -2.66
N ALA A 25 5.84 -3.71 -3.71
CA ALA A 25 4.82 -4.09 -4.67
C ALA A 25 5.12 -5.43 -5.35
N GLY A 26 6.38 -5.66 -5.75
CA GLY A 26 6.82 -6.94 -6.31
C GLY A 26 6.67 -8.09 -5.31
N LEU A 27 7.08 -7.89 -4.05
CA LEU A 27 6.93 -8.89 -2.98
C LEU A 27 5.46 -9.20 -2.69
N VAL A 28 4.60 -8.18 -2.61
CA VAL A 28 3.17 -8.36 -2.41
C VAL A 28 2.54 -9.12 -3.58
N ALA A 29 2.84 -8.71 -4.82
CA ALA A 29 2.24 -9.32 -6.00
C ALA A 29 2.61 -10.80 -6.17
N ILE A 30 3.83 -11.21 -5.77
CA ILE A 30 4.24 -12.62 -5.85
C ILE A 30 3.75 -13.47 -4.68
N THR A 31 3.31 -12.87 -3.57
CA THR A 31 2.99 -13.58 -2.32
C THR A 31 1.99 -14.72 -2.53
N ALA A 32 0.90 -14.50 -3.27
CA ALA A 32 -0.11 -15.53 -3.50
C ALA A 32 0.34 -16.64 -4.46
N GLY A 33 1.25 -16.32 -5.40
CA GLY A 33 1.67 -17.21 -6.48
C GLY A 33 3.06 -17.82 -6.31
N CYS A 34 3.77 -17.53 -5.20
CA CYS A 34 5.19 -17.84 -5.04
C CYS A 34 5.51 -19.34 -5.19
N ALA A 35 4.57 -20.22 -4.85
CA ALA A 35 4.70 -21.67 -4.99
C ALA A 35 4.19 -22.22 -6.35
N PHE A 36 3.56 -21.39 -7.17
CA PHE A 36 2.74 -21.87 -8.31
C PHE A 36 3.16 -21.28 -9.65
N VAL A 37 4.02 -20.27 -9.68
CA VAL A 37 4.43 -19.62 -10.94
C VAL A 37 5.92 -19.86 -11.23
N SER A 38 6.27 -19.97 -12.51
CA SER A 38 7.66 -20.08 -12.94
C SER A 38 8.47 -18.82 -12.62
N VAL A 39 9.81 -18.94 -12.62
CA VAL A 39 10.72 -17.80 -12.39
C VAL A 39 10.50 -16.67 -13.41
N SER A 40 10.27 -17.01 -14.68
CA SER A 40 9.99 -16.01 -15.72
C SER A 40 8.65 -15.30 -15.49
N SER A 41 7.60 -16.05 -15.12
CA SER A 41 6.32 -15.46 -14.71
C SER A 41 6.48 -14.54 -13.49
N ALA A 42 7.26 -14.93 -12.49
CA ALA A 42 7.52 -14.12 -11.30
C ALA A 42 8.21 -12.79 -11.63
N LEU A 43 9.20 -12.80 -12.53
CA LEU A 43 9.87 -11.59 -13.02
C LEU A 43 8.89 -10.64 -13.73
N LEU A 44 7.98 -11.18 -14.54
CA LEU A 44 6.95 -10.40 -15.23
C LEU A 44 5.94 -9.81 -14.24
N ILE A 45 5.44 -10.60 -13.29
CA ILE A 45 4.49 -10.15 -12.26
C ILE A 45 5.11 -9.04 -11.42
N GLY A 46 6.33 -9.23 -10.92
CA GLY A 46 7.04 -8.20 -10.15
C GLY A 46 7.33 -6.94 -10.97
N GLY A 47 7.71 -7.12 -12.25
CA GLY A 47 7.91 -6.02 -13.18
C GLY A 47 6.67 -5.16 -13.37
N LEU A 48 5.52 -5.79 -13.65
CA LEU A 48 4.22 -5.14 -13.79
C LEU A 48 3.76 -4.48 -12.48
N ALA A 49 3.94 -5.14 -11.34
CA ALA A 49 3.60 -4.60 -10.03
C ALA A 49 4.37 -3.29 -9.72
N GLY A 50 5.65 -3.24 -10.09
CA GLY A 50 6.46 -2.03 -9.94
C GLY A 50 5.99 -0.87 -10.83
N VAL A 51 5.41 -1.11 -12.00
CA VAL A 51 4.77 -0.05 -12.80
C VAL A 51 3.44 0.35 -12.16
N LEU A 52 2.64 -0.65 -11.77
CA LEU A 52 1.30 -0.47 -11.23
C LEU A 52 1.29 0.37 -9.95
N VAL A 53 2.26 0.16 -9.05
CA VAL A 53 2.34 0.92 -7.78
C VAL A 53 2.52 2.42 -8.01
N VAL A 54 3.33 2.83 -8.99
CA VAL A 54 3.56 4.26 -9.26
C VAL A 54 2.28 4.92 -9.77
N VAL A 55 1.59 4.25 -10.71
CA VAL A 55 0.31 4.74 -11.25
C VAL A 55 -0.76 4.78 -10.16
N ALA A 56 -0.79 3.78 -9.29
CA ALA A 56 -1.74 3.70 -8.18
C ALA A 56 -1.52 4.80 -7.13
N VAL A 57 -0.27 5.08 -6.73
CA VAL A 57 0.01 6.17 -5.77
C VAL A 57 -0.46 7.50 -6.37
N MET A 58 -0.05 7.81 -7.61
CA MET A 58 -0.49 9.02 -8.29
C MET A 58 -2.01 9.10 -8.46
N PHE A 59 -2.71 7.96 -8.53
CA PHE A 59 -4.17 7.93 -8.56
C PHE A 59 -4.77 8.30 -7.21
N PHE A 60 -4.34 7.69 -6.11
CA PHE A 60 -4.87 7.97 -4.77
C PHE A 60 -4.55 9.41 -4.32
N ASP A 61 -3.34 9.91 -4.62
CA ASP A 61 -2.94 11.29 -4.34
C ASP A 61 -3.87 12.30 -5.04
N ARG A 62 -4.16 12.08 -6.34
CA ARG A 62 -5.11 12.92 -7.09
C ARG A 62 -6.52 12.88 -6.53
N ARG A 63 -6.88 11.79 -5.84
CA ARG A 63 -8.17 11.64 -5.15
C ARG A 63 -8.16 12.20 -3.72
N ARG A 64 -7.04 12.77 -3.27
CA ARG A 64 -6.85 13.32 -1.92
C ARG A 64 -7.13 12.28 -0.83
N LEU A 65 -6.82 11.03 -1.13
CA LEU A 65 -6.81 9.96 -0.14
C LEU A 65 -5.43 9.97 0.52
N ASP A 66 -5.42 10.32 1.81
CA ASP A 66 -4.20 10.45 2.61
C ASP A 66 -3.62 9.07 2.93
N ASP A 67 -2.74 8.59 2.04
CA ASP A 67 -2.02 7.33 2.14
C ASP A 67 -0.51 7.60 2.28
N PRO A 68 -0.04 7.94 3.49
CA PRO A 68 1.29 8.54 3.71
C PRO A 68 2.46 7.63 3.31
N VAL A 69 2.24 6.31 3.28
CA VAL A 69 3.27 5.32 2.95
C VAL A 69 2.98 4.57 1.64
N GLY A 70 1.87 4.86 0.97
CA GLY A 70 1.46 4.13 -0.23
C GLY A 70 0.90 2.72 0.05
N ALA A 71 0.35 2.49 1.25
CA ALA A 71 -0.18 1.20 1.67
C ALA A 71 -1.32 0.69 0.77
N LEU A 72 -2.20 1.57 0.28
CA LEU A 72 -3.27 1.19 -0.65
C LEU A 72 -2.68 0.73 -1.99
N SER A 73 -1.66 1.42 -2.46
CA SER A 73 -1.02 1.10 -3.74
C SER A 73 -0.20 -0.20 -3.67
N VAL A 74 0.57 -0.36 -2.59
CA VAL A 74 1.42 -1.54 -2.38
C VAL A 74 0.60 -2.76 -2.00
N HIS A 75 -0.34 -2.66 -1.05
CA HIS A 75 -1.02 -3.84 -0.53
C HIS A 75 -2.36 -4.10 -1.18
N LEU A 76 -3.23 -3.08 -1.30
CA LEU A 76 -4.55 -3.29 -1.91
C LEU A 76 -4.43 -3.53 -3.41
N VAL A 77 -3.82 -2.61 -4.16
CA VAL A 77 -3.77 -2.71 -5.63
C VAL A 77 -2.88 -3.88 -6.08
N ASN A 78 -1.65 -3.98 -5.58
CA ASN A 78 -0.78 -5.10 -5.97
C ASN A 78 -1.16 -6.44 -5.32
N GLY A 79 -1.86 -6.44 -4.18
CA GLY A 79 -2.42 -7.67 -3.61
C GLY A 79 -3.54 -8.23 -4.48
N VAL A 80 -4.46 -7.37 -4.94
CA VAL A 80 -5.49 -7.76 -5.90
C VAL A 80 -4.86 -8.25 -7.21
N PHE A 81 -3.92 -7.49 -7.77
CA PHE A 81 -3.21 -7.90 -8.99
C PHE A 81 -2.48 -9.23 -8.81
N GLY A 82 -1.76 -9.43 -7.70
CA GLY A 82 -1.04 -10.67 -7.38
C GLY A 82 -1.97 -11.87 -7.26
N SER A 83 -3.11 -11.73 -6.57
CA SER A 83 -4.11 -12.78 -6.49
C SER A 83 -4.67 -13.15 -7.87
N LEU A 84 -4.97 -12.17 -8.72
CA LEU A 84 -5.41 -12.44 -10.09
C LEU A 84 -4.29 -13.02 -10.96
N ALA A 85 -3.04 -12.63 -10.73
CA ALA A 85 -1.88 -13.16 -11.43
C ALA A 85 -1.70 -14.67 -11.20
N VAL A 86 -2.10 -15.21 -10.04
CA VAL A 86 -2.19 -16.68 -9.84
C VAL A 86 -3.11 -17.30 -10.89
N GLY A 87 -4.31 -16.74 -11.06
CA GLY A 87 -5.29 -17.21 -12.04
C GLY A 87 -4.83 -17.11 -13.49
N LEU A 88 -3.85 -16.25 -13.78
CA LEU A 88 -3.27 -16.09 -15.10
C LEU A 88 -2.05 -17.00 -15.32
N PHE A 89 -1.15 -17.08 -14.33
CA PHE A 89 0.21 -17.59 -14.50
C PHE A 89 0.54 -18.88 -13.74
N ALA A 90 -0.37 -19.41 -12.91
CA ALA A 90 -0.13 -20.65 -12.18
C ALA A 90 0.16 -21.83 -13.12
N GLN A 91 1.00 -22.73 -12.66
CA GLN A 91 1.41 -23.95 -13.35
C GLN A 91 1.43 -25.08 -12.33
N ASP A 92 0.59 -26.09 -12.54
CA ASP A 92 0.41 -27.21 -11.62
C ASP A 92 1.70 -28.02 -11.41
N SER A 93 2.60 -28.00 -12.39
CA SER A 93 3.86 -28.74 -12.38
C SER A 93 4.96 -28.16 -11.48
N ILE A 94 4.79 -26.98 -10.88
CA ILE A 94 5.91 -26.25 -10.22
C ILE A 94 6.28 -26.84 -8.85
N THR A 95 5.31 -27.09 -7.96
CA THR A 95 5.58 -27.59 -6.59
C THR A 95 4.95 -28.93 -6.27
N GLY A 96 4.24 -29.55 -7.22
CA GLY A 96 3.53 -30.82 -6.98
C GLY A 96 2.34 -30.71 -6.02
N VAL A 97 2.02 -29.50 -5.56
CA VAL A 97 0.78 -29.18 -4.86
C VAL A 97 -0.25 -28.78 -5.91
N ALA A 98 -1.40 -29.45 -5.91
CA ALA A 98 -2.46 -29.19 -6.86
C ALA A 98 -2.93 -27.74 -6.76
N THR A 99 -2.72 -26.97 -7.82
CA THR A 99 -3.14 -25.57 -7.98
C THR A 99 -4.00 -25.40 -9.24
N GLY A 100 -3.85 -26.31 -10.21
CA GLY A 100 -4.38 -26.14 -11.56
C GLY A 100 -3.53 -25.18 -12.39
N ASN A 101 -3.73 -25.18 -13.71
CA ASN A 101 -3.05 -24.22 -14.58
C ASN A 101 -3.82 -22.90 -14.63
N GLY A 102 -3.09 -21.79 -14.70
CA GLY A 102 -3.64 -20.49 -15.01
C GLY A 102 -4.11 -20.39 -16.46
N LEU A 103 -4.86 -19.33 -16.75
CA LEU A 103 -5.44 -19.10 -18.07
C LEU A 103 -4.39 -19.10 -19.20
N LEU A 104 -3.22 -18.49 -18.96
CA LEU A 104 -2.15 -18.38 -19.95
C LEU A 104 -1.37 -19.70 -20.14
N PHE A 105 -1.59 -20.68 -19.27
CA PHE A 105 -1.00 -22.02 -19.32
C PHE A 105 -2.04 -23.11 -19.60
N GLY A 106 -3.19 -22.73 -20.19
CA GLY A 106 -4.19 -23.67 -20.71
C GLY A 106 -5.21 -24.19 -19.70
N GLY A 107 -5.26 -23.67 -18.47
CA GLY A 107 -6.24 -24.09 -17.47
C GLY A 107 -7.63 -23.44 -17.59
N GLY A 108 -7.83 -22.60 -18.61
CA GLY A 108 -9.09 -21.88 -18.83
C GLY A 108 -9.40 -20.83 -17.77
N PHE A 109 -10.67 -20.39 -17.69
CA PHE A 109 -11.09 -19.30 -16.80
C PHE A 109 -11.40 -19.73 -15.36
N GLY A 110 -11.38 -21.03 -15.05
CA GLY A 110 -11.79 -21.55 -13.75
C GLY A 110 -10.96 -20.97 -12.60
N LEU A 111 -9.63 -21.09 -12.66
CA LEU A 111 -8.74 -20.57 -11.62
C LEU A 111 -8.79 -19.05 -11.53
N LEU A 112 -8.81 -18.34 -12.67
CA LEU A 112 -8.94 -16.87 -12.67
C LEU A 112 -10.25 -16.41 -12.03
N GLY A 113 -11.37 -17.08 -12.35
CA GLY A 113 -12.67 -16.81 -11.74
C GLY A 113 -12.66 -17.06 -10.24
N ALA A 114 -12.04 -18.15 -9.79
CA ALA A 114 -11.90 -18.46 -8.37
C ALA A 114 -11.07 -17.38 -7.63
N GLN A 115 -9.96 -16.92 -8.21
CA GLN A 115 -9.14 -15.86 -7.63
C GLN A 115 -9.88 -14.51 -7.57
N ALA A 116 -10.65 -14.18 -8.63
CA ALA A 116 -11.49 -12.97 -8.63
C ALA A 116 -12.59 -13.04 -7.57
N LEU A 117 -13.27 -14.19 -7.45
CA LEU A 117 -14.26 -14.43 -6.40
C LEU A 117 -13.64 -14.32 -5.01
N MET A 118 -12.45 -14.87 -4.80
CA MET A 118 -11.70 -14.76 -3.55
C MET A 118 -11.43 -13.30 -3.19
N VAL A 119 -10.93 -12.48 -4.13
CA VAL A 119 -10.71 -11.05 -3.90
C VAL A 119 -11.99 -10.34 -3.44
N VAL A 120 -13.10 -10.57 -4.14
CA VAL A 120 -14.40 -9.97 -3.79
C VAL A 120 -14.89 -10.45 -2.43
N THR A 121 -14.74 -11.74 -2.14
CA THR A 121 -15.17 -12.34 -0.87
C THR A 121 -14.38 -11.78 0.31
N VAL A 122 -13.04 -11.66 0.17
CA VAL A 122 -12.18 -11.05 1.18
C VAL A 122 -12.54 -9.58 1.37
N ALA A 123 -12.73 -8.82 0.29
CA ALA A 123 -13.13 -7.41 0.38
C ALA A 123 -14.49 -7.23 1.08
N ALA A 124 -15.47 -8.08 0.74
CA ALA A 124 -16.81 -8.06 1.32
C ALA A 124 -16.81 -8.39 2.82
N PHE A 125 -15.83 -9.15 3.32
CA PHE A 125 -15.66 -9.41 4.74
C PHE A 125 -14.83 -8.33 5.44
N VAL A 126 -13.63 -8.02 4.91
CA VAL A 126 -12.64 -7.15 5.57
C VAL A 126 -13.12 -5.71 5.64
N LEU A 127 -13.70 -5.15 4.57
CA LEU A 127 -14.16 -3.76 4.58
C LEU A 127 -15.19 -3.47 5.69
N PRO A 128 -16.33 -4.18 5.79
CA PRO A 128 -17.29 -3.91 6.86
C PRO A 128 -16.74 -4.26 8.25
N ALA A 129 -15.97 -5.34 8.39
CA ALA A 129 -15.37 -5.71 9.67
C ALA A 129 -14.40 -4.63 10.18
N SER A 130 -13.48 -4.17 9.33
CA SER A 130 -12.55 -3.09 9.67
C SER A 130 -13.27 -1.77 9.95
N LEU A 131 -14.27 -1.40 9.14
CA LEU A 131 -15.07 -0.19 9.38
C LEU A 131 -15.80 -0.24 10.71
N LEU A 132 -16.35 -1.40 11.09
CA LEU A 132 -16.99 -1.59 12.38
C LEU A 132 -15.98 -1.40 13.53
N VAL A 133 -14.81 -2.03 13.45
CA VAL A 133 -13.75 -1.89 14.46
C VAL A 133 -13.31 -0.43 14.59
N TRP A 134 -13.02 0.24 13.47
CA TRP A 134 -12.61 1.65 13.49
C TRP A 134 -13.71 2.57 14.01
N TRP A 135 -14.97 2.29 13.69
CA TRP A 135 -16.11 3.04 14.22
C TRP A 135 -16.25 2.86 15.74
N LEU A 136 -16.09 1.63 16.25
CA LEU A 136 -16.12 1.35 17.69
C LEU A 136 -14.99 2.10 18.41
N ILE A 137 -13.75 2.01 17.93
CA ILE A 137 -12.60 2.75 18.48
C ILE A 137 -12.88 4.25 18.50
N LYS A 138 -13.42 4.81 17.41
CA LYS A 138 -13.79 6.22 17.31
C LYS A 138 -14.85 6.62 18.35
N LYS A 139 -15.75 5.72 18.75
CA LYS A 139 -16.82 6.00 19.72
C LYS A 139 -16.42 5.78 21.17
N THR A 140 -15.41 4.98 21.44
CA THR A 140 -14.98 4.65 22.81
C THR A 140 -13.78 5.48 23.25
N VAL A 141 -12.64 5.32 22.58
CA VAL A 141 -11.35 5.91 22.99
C VAL A 141 -10.87 7.03 22.06
N GLY A 142 -11.42 7.12 20.85
CA GLY A 142 -10.95 8.03 19.80
C GLY A 142 -9.84 7.40 18.95
N ILE A 143 -9.75 7.82 17.68
CA ILE A 143 -8.79 7.28 16.69
C ILE A 143 -7.70 8.26 16.30
N ARG A 144 -7.91 9.57 16.54
CA ARG A 144 -7.01 10.64 16.12
C ARG A 144 -6.77 11.58 17.30
N VAL A 145 -5.53 12.01 17.45
CA VAL A 145 -5.11 13.02 18.42
C VAL A 145 -5.78 14.38 18.13
N SER A 146 -5.70 15.31 19.08
CA SER A 146 -6.21 16.66 18.86
C SER A 146 -5.43 17.37 17.74
N LEU A 147 -6.06 18.32 17.03
CA LEU A 147 -5.36 19.09 15.97
C LEU A 147 -4.12 19.82 16.50
N LYS A 148 -4.18 20.30 17.75
CA LYS A 148 -3.04 20.96 18.40
C LYS A 148 -1.85 20.01 18.54
N GLU A 149 -2.12 18.79 19.00
CA GLU A 149 -1.10 17.75 19.19
C GLU A 149 -0.57 17.22 17.85
N GLU A 150 -1.44 17.08 16.86
CA GLU A 150 -1.06 16.71 15.50
C GLU A 150 -0.06 17.72 14.89
N ILE A 151 -0.30 19.03 15.08
CA ILE A 151 0.59 20.10 14.60
C ILE A 151 1.90 20.14 15.39
N GLN A 152 1.88 19.84 16.70
CA GLN A 152 3.08 19.82 17.53
C GLN A 152 3.98 18.60 17.26
N GLY A 153 3.41 17.52 16.74
CA GLY A 153 4.07 16.24 16.50
C GLY A 153 3.82 15.25 17.64
N LEU A 154 3.52 14.00 17.27
CA LEU A 154 3.16 12.94 18.22
C LEU A 154 4.34 12.48 19.10
N ASP A 155 5.59 12.78 18.71
CA ASP A 155 6.76 12.49 19.56
C ASP A 155 6.65 13.18 20.91
N ILE A 156 6.14 14.43 20.95
CA ILE A 156 6.03 15.21 22.19
C ILE A 156 4.83 14.74 23.01
N GLY A 157 3.65 14.68 22.38
CA GLY A 157 2.37 14.40 23.06
C GLY A 157 2.25 12.94 23.52
N GLU A 158 2.56 11.99 22.65
CA GLU A 158 2.37 10.56 22.91
C GLU A 158 3.62 9.89 23.49
N HIS A 159 4.83 10.39 23.18
CA HIS A 159 6.09 9.75 23.57
C HIS A 159 6.95 10.58 24.53
N GLY A 160 6.58 11.82 24.83
CA GLY A 160 7.34 12.70 25.73
C GLY A 160 8.76 12.99 25.25
N ASN A 161 9.03 12.86 23.94
CA ASN A 161 10.35 12.95 23.35
C ASN A 161 10.40 14.01 22.23
N VAL A 162 11.60 14.48 21.92
CA VAL A 162 11.85 15.38 20.78
C VAL A 162 12.89 14.70 19.89
N ALA A 163 12.45 14.04 18.81
CA ALA A 163 13.34 13.35 17.90
C ALA A 163 14.24 14.31 17.11
N TYR A 164 13.68 15.46 16.70
CA TYR A 164 14.36 16.46 15.87
C TYR A 164 14.03 17.90 16.34
N PRO A 165 14.81 18.47 17.27
CA PRO A 165 14.53 19.78 17.88
C PRO A 165 14.32 20.92 16.88
N GLU A 166 15.00 20.86 15.74
CA GLU A 166 14.97 21.86 14.67
C GLU A 166 13.70 21.83 13.80
N PHE A 167 12.95 20.73 13.77
CA PHE A 167 11.69 20.61 13.04
C PHE A 167 10.45 20.94 13.89
N VAL A 168 10.62 21.06 15.20
CA VAL A 168 9.54 21.51 16.09
C VAL A 168 9.31 23.00 15.83
N ILE A 169 8.07 23.41 15.56
CA ILE A 169 7.68 24.82 15.51
C ILE A 169 7.83 25.38 16.92
N HIS A 170 9.03 25.84 17.28
CA HIS A 170 9.22 26.66 18.45
C HIS A 170 8.40 27.92 18.25
N ARG A 171 7.42 28.17 19.13
CA ARG A 171 6.98 29.55 19.36
C ARG A 171 8.22 30.30 19.81
N ASN A 172 8.86 31.03 18.91
CA ASN A 172 9.90 31.98 19.29
C ASN A 172 9.33 32.84 20.42
N SER A 173 9.97 32.78 21.58
CA SER A 173 9.56 33.46 22.82
C SER A 173 9.43 34.98 22.66
N TYR A 174 9.88 35.53 21.53
CA TYR A 174 9.71 36.94 21.15
C TYR A 174 8.30 37.32 20.67
N SER A 175 7.46 36.37 20.23
CA SER A 175 6.10 36.68 19.76
C SER A 175 5.06 36.78 20.88
N ALA A 176 5.39 36.32 22.10
CA ALA A 176 4.50 36.43 23.26
C ALA A 176 4.48 37.84 23.88
N ALA A 177 5.39 38.72 23.45
CA ALA A 177 5.49 40.09 23.95
C ALA A 177 4.55 41.09 23.24
N VAL A 178 3.79 40.66 22.21
CA VAL A 178 2.96 41.58 21.39
C VAL A 178 1.51 41.11 21.25
N VAL A 179 0.99 40.37 22.24
CA VAL A 179 -0.47 40.20 22.35
C VAL A 179 -0.97 41.22 23.36
N PRO A 180 -1.67 42.30 22.92
CA PRO A 180 -2.34 43.19 23.86
C PRO A 180 -3.35 42.38 24.67
N LYS A 181 -3.34 42.55 25.98
CA LYS A 181 -4.38 42.03 26.85
C LYS A 181 -5.65 42.83 26.61
N GLU A 182 -6.58 42.26 25.85
CA GLU A 182 -8.03 42.53 25.96
C GLU A 182 -8.78 41.20 25.93
#